data_AF-A0A968MCZ0-F1
#
_entry.id   AF-A0A968MCZ0-F1
#
_cell.length_a   1.000
_cell.length_b   1.000
_cell.length_c   1.000
_cell.angle_alpha   90.00
_cell.angle_beta   90.00
_cell.angle_gamma   90.00
#
_symmetry.space_group_name_H-M   'P 1'
#
loop_
_entity.id
_entity.type
_entity.pdbx_description
1 polymer ?
#
loop_
_entity_poly.entity_id
_entity_poly.type
_entity_poly.pdbx_seq_one_letter_code
_entity_poly.pdbx_strand_id
1 'polypeptide(L)'
;MKTPLFYFLPLLYLCFACNQVPQVAKTTPVSNEWLTFQGNDKGKKIVLISGDEEYRSEEALPQLAKILATHHGFDCTVLFAQTPEQPGIVQPNYQHHIPGLEALQDADLVILFTRFRALPDTQMAHIHQYLLAGKPIIGIRTATHAFHFKDSTNQYAHWGNYYEKEGDEWQGGFGRLVLGERWHTHHGHHKHQSTKGIIAPEAAQHPILSGISTGDIWGATTCMAFDYRCCPTCSP
;
A
#
# COMPACT_ATOMS: atom_id res chain seq x y z
N MET A 1 -29.32 -48.05 -76.89
CA MET A 1 -29.26 -48.91 -75.69
C MET A 1 -28.34 -48.26 -74.68
N LYS A 2 -28.83 -48.08 -73.44
CA LYS A 2 -28.14 -47.71 -72.19
C LYS A 2 -27.72 -46.23 -72.02
N THR A 3 -28.65 -45.44 -71.50
CA THR A 3 -28.45 -44.22 -70.69
C THR A 3 -27.85 -44.59 -69.32
N PRO A 4 -26.90 -43.82 -68.75
CA PRO A 4 -26.46 -44.03 -67.38
C PRO A 4 -27.33 -43.22 -66.40
N LEU A 5 -27.78 -43.92 -65.36
CA LEU A 5 -28.60 -43.43 -64.26
C LEU A 5 -27.66 -42.80 -63.20
N PHE A 6 -27.72 -41.47 -63.04
CA PHE A 6 -27.03 -40.77 -61.95
C PHE A 6 -27.89 -40.84 -60.68
N TYR A 7 -27.38 -41.51 -59.65
CA TYR A 7 -27.95 -41.50 -58.30
C TYR A 7 -27.59 -40.18 -57.60
N PHE A 8 -28.58 -39.34 -57.32
CA PHE A 8 -28.47 -38.20 -56.41
C PHE A 8 -28.79 -38.67 -54.99
N LEU A 9 -27.77 -38.68 -54.12
CA LEU A 9 -27.92 -38.88 -52.67
C LEU A 9 -28.19 -37.50 -52.03
N PRO A 10 -29.30 -37.27 -51.30
CA PRO A 10 -29.45 -36.02 -50.57
C PRO A 10 -28.66 -36.11 -49.25
N LEU A 11 -27.63 -35.27 -49.13
CA LEU A 11 -26.90 -35.05 -47.88
C LEU A 11 -27.79 -34.26 -46.92
N LEU A 12 -28.33 -34.94 -45.90
CA LEU A 12 -29.11 -34.33 -44.84
C LEU A 12 -28.17 -33.51 -43.93
N TYR A 13 -28.01 -32.21 -44.19
CA TYR A 13 -27.31 -31.29 -43.28
C TYR A 13 -28.21 -31.03 -42.06
N LEU A 14 -27.94 -31.72 -40.95
CA LEU A 14 -28.50 -31.40 -39.65
C LEU A 14 -27.85 -30.09 -39.16
N CYS A 15 -28.55 -28.97 -39.31
CA CYS A 15 -28.18 -27.72 -38.65
C CYS A 15 -28.39 -27.87 -37.14
N PHE A 16 -27.36 -28.29 -36.40
CA PHE A 16 -27.28 -28.09 -34.96
C PHE A 16 -27.12 -26.59 -34.69
N ALA A 17 -28.25 -25.89 -34.53
CA ALA A 17 -28.27 -24.55 -33.98
C ALA A 17 -27.72 -24.62 -32.55
N CYS A 18 -26.52 -24.07 -32.37
CA CYS A 18 -25.86 -23.96 -31.07
C CYS A 18 -26.64 -22.96 -30.22
N ASN A 19 -27.50 -23.45 -29.32
CA ASN A 19 -28.08 -22.66 -28.24
C ASN A 19 -26.95 -22.27 -27.27
N GLN A 20 -26.27 -21.16 -27.54
CA GLN A 20 -25.40 -20.52 -26.55
C GLN A 20 -26.29 -19.78 -25.56
N VAL A 21 -26.50 -20.40 -24.40
CA VAL A 21 -27.03 -19.72 -23.21
C VAL A 21 -26.06 -18.58 -22.88
N PRO A 22 -26.52 -17.32 -22.77
CA PRO A 22 -25.66 -16.21 -22.37
C PRO A 22 -25.05 -16.52 -21.00
N GLN A 23 -23.73 -16.59 -20.93
CA GLN A 23 -23.04 -16.71 -19.65
C GLN A 23 -23.26 -15.40 -18.88
N VAL A 24 -24.02 -15.49 -17.79
CA VAL A 24 -24.13 -14.42 -16.81
C VAL A 24 -22.72 -14.18 -16.26
N ALA A 25 -22.17 -13.00 -16.51
CA ALA A 25 -20.90 -12.59 -15.95
C ALA A 25 -20.94 -12.78 -14.42
N LYS A 26 -20.01 -13.55 -13.87
CA LYS A 26 -19.82 -13.64 -12.42
C LYS A 26 -19.44 -12.25 -11.93
N THR A 27 -20.39 -11.53 -11.34
CA THR A 27 -20.09 -10.37 -10.49
C THR A 27 -19.31 -10.88 -9.30
N THR A 28 -18.00 -10.67 -9.29
CA THR A 28 -17.17 -10.84 -8.10
C THR A 28 -17.78 -9.98 -7.00
N PRO A 29 -18.13 -10.54 -5.82
CA PRO A 29 -18.60 -9.71 -4.72
C PRO A 29 -17.51 -8.68 -4.42
N VAL A 30 -17.87 -7.40 -4.52
CA VAL A 30 -17.00 -6.32 -4.06
C VAL A 30 -16.81 -6.57 -2.57
N SER A 31 -15.59 -6.92 -2.16
CA SER A 31 -15.28 -7.08 -0.75
C SER A 31 -15.62 -5.77 -0.04
N ASN A 32 -16.40 -5.85 1.03
CA ASN A 32 -16.71 -4.69 1.86
C ASN A 32 -15.54 -4.33 2.80
N GLU A 33 -14.42 -5.07 2.75
CA GLU A 33 -13.28 -4.92 3.65
C GLU A 33 -12.24 -3.90 3.17
N TRP A 34 -12.31 -3.46 1.92
CA TRP A 34 -11.41 -2.44 1.38
C TRP A 34 -12.12 -1.58 0.34
N LEU A 35 -11.49 -0.46 -0.03
CA LEU A 35 -11.98 0.40 -1.10
C LEU A 35 -11.11 0.23 -2.33
N THR A 36 -11.74 0.21 -3.51
CA THR A 36 -11.03 0.22 -4.79
C THR A 36 -11.49 1.42 -5.61
N PHE A 37 -10.54 2.18 -6.13
CA PHE A 37 -10.75 3.30 -7.05
C PHE A 37 -10.07 2.95 -8.36
N GLN A 38 -10.87 2.82 -9.43
CA GLN A 38 -10.35 2.52 -10.77
C GLN A 38 -9.80 3.79 -11.40
N GLY A 39 -8.61 3.69 -11.97
CA GLY A 39 -8.02 4.72 -12.80
C GLY A 39 -8.52 4.65 -14.24
N ASN A 40 -7.88 5.43 -15.11
CA ASN A 40 -8.23 5.50 -16.53
C ASN A 40 -7.29 4.58 -17.36
N ASP A 41 -7.02 3.37 -16.86
CA ASP A 41 -6.20 2.33 -17.51
C ASP A 41 -4.72 2.68 -17.78
N LYS A 42 -4.05 3.42 -16.88
CA LYS A 42 -2.56 3.50 -16.95
C LYS A 42 -1.86 2.19 -16.56
N GLY A 43 -2.63 1.21 -16.07
CA GLY A 43 -2.16 -0.14 -15.76
C GLY A 43 -1.25 -0.25 -14.53
N LYS A 44 -1.15 0.81 -13.72
CA LYS A 44 -0.33 0.82 -12.51
C LYS A 44 -1.19 0.75 -11.26
N LYS A 45 -0.86 -0.20 -10.39
CA LYS A 45 -1.60 -0.53 -9.17
C LYS A 45 -0.91 0.04 -7.93
N ILE A 46 -1.63 0.86 -7.17
CA ILE A 46 -1.16 1.44 -5.92
C ILE A 46 -1.96 0.83 -4.76
N VAL A 47 -1.28 0.27 -3.77
CA VAL A 47 -1.90 -0.21 -2.53
C VAL A 47 -1.60 0.78 -1.41
N LEU A 48 -2.65 1.33 -0.82
CA LEU A 48 -2.58 2.28 0.29
C LEU A 48 -3.00 1.56 1.57
N ILE A 49 -2.10 1.45 2.54
CA ILE A 49 -2.32 0.68 3.78
C ILE A 49 -2.57 1.65 4.93
N SER A 50 -3.80 1.68 5.44
CA SER A 50 -4.22 2.47 6.59
C SER A 50 -4.07 1.67 7.90
N GLY A 51 -3.64 2.36 8.96
CA GLY A 51 -3.57 1.78 10.31
C GLY A 51 -2.92 2.74 11.31
N ASP A 52 -3.16 4.04 11.16
CA ASP A 52 -2.73 5.09 12.07
C ASP A 52 -3.96 5.85 12.59
N GLU A 53 -4.34 5.53 13.83
CA GLU A 53 -5.41 6.16 14.57
C GLU A 53 -5.11 7.61 14.99
N GLU A 54 -3.83 7.97 15.15
CA GLU A 54 -3.38 9.27 15.64
C GLU A 54 -3.61 10.35 14.58
N TYR A 55 -3.31 10.04 13.32
CA TYR A 55 -3.44 10.95 12.18
C TYR A 55 -4.59 10.60 11.22
N ARG A 56 -5.47 9.68 11.63
CA ARG A 56 -6.71 9.32 10.90
C ARG A 56 -6.42 8.86 9.47
N SER A 57 -5.51 7.92 9.30
CA SER A 57 -5.12 7.42 7.97
C SER A 57 -6.31 6.84 7.20
N GLU A 58 -7.33 6.32 7.90
CA GLU A 58 -8.56 5.79 7.32
C GLU A 58 -9.44 6.85 6.65
N GLU A 59 -9.28 8.12 7.00
CA GLU A 59 -9.96 9.23 6.34
C GLU A 59 -9.10 9.82 5.21
N ALA A 60 -7.78 9.92 5.44
CA ALA A 60 -6.85 10.53 4.51
C ALA A 60 -6.60 9.68 3.25
N LEU A 61 -6.35 8.37 3.42
CA LEU A 61 -5.96 7.51 2.30
C LEU A 61 -7.07 7.32 1.25
N PRO A 62 -8.37 7.21 1.59
CA PRO A 62 -9.43 7.19 0.58
C PRO A 62 -9.47 8.44 -0.30
N GLN A 63 -9.26 9.62 0.28
CA GLN A 63 -9.21 10.86 -0.51
C GLN A 63 -7.97 10.91 -1.39
N LEU A 64 -6.81 10.51 -0.86
CA LEU A 64 -5.59 10.41 -1.65
C LEU A 64 -5.74 9.41 -2.82
N ALA A 65 -6.28 8.23 -2.56
CA ALA A 65 -6.57 7.21 -3.57
C ALA A 65 -7.50 7.74 -4.66
N LYS A 66 -8.56 8.47 -4.28
CA LYS A 66 -9.47 9.11 -5.24
C LYS A 66 -8.75 10.13 -6.11
N ILE A 67 -7.86 10.96 -5.55
CA ILE A 67 -7.06 11.93 -6.31
C ILE A 67 -6.12 11.21 -7.29
N LEU A 68 -5.41 10.18 -6.82
CA LEU A 68 -4.50 9.36 -7.63
C LEU A 68 -5.22 8.68 -8.79
N ALA A 69 -6.39 8.10 -8.53
CA ALA A 69 -7.21 7.48 -9.57
C ALA A 69 -7.74 8.52 -10.58
N THR A 70 -8.39 9.58 -10.09
CA THR A 70 -9.09 10.55 -10.94
C THR A 70 -8.16 11.41 -11.79
N HIS A 71 -7.06 11.89 -11.20
CA HIS A 71 -6.17 12.86 -11.86
C HIS A 71 -4.92 12.21 -12.45
N HIS A 72 -4.49 11.08 -11.90
CA HIS A 72 -3.27 10.41 -12.34
C HIS A 72 -3.53 9.07 -13.03
N GLY A 73 -4.76 8.54 -12.99
CA GLY A 73 -5.17 7.34 -13.72
C GLY A 73 -4.66 6.03 -13.13
N PHE A 74 -4.31 6.01 -11.84
CA PHE A 74 -3.83 4.82 -11.15
C PHE A 74 -4.97 3.98 -10.56
N ASP A 75 -4.84 2.66 -10.59
CA ASP A 75 -5.74 1.78 -9.87
C ASP A 75 -5.32 1.73 -8.41
N CYS A 76 -6.19 2.19 -7.52
CA CYS A 76 -5.87 2.32 -6.11
C CYS A 76 -6.72 1.39 -5.26
N THR A 77 -6.08 0.61 -4.39
CA THR A 77 -6.74 -0.20 -3.36
C THR A 77 -6.36 0.33 -1.99
N VAL A 78 -7.34 0.67 -1.15
CA VAL A 78 -7.13 1.18 0.21
C VAL A 78 -7.52 0.10 1.21
N LEU A 79 -6.54 -0.36 1.99
CA LEU A 79 -6.70 -1.37 3.03
C LEU A 79 -6.84 -0.69 4.40
N PHE A 80 -7.60 -1.29 5.31
CA PHE A 80 -7.90 -0.71 6.62
C PHE A 80 -7.63 -1.69 7.75
N ALA A 81 -7.23 -1.17 8.91
CA ALA A 81 -7.27 -1.92 10.16
C ALA A 81 -8.72 -2.23 10.56
N GLN A 82 -8.99 -3.49 10.90
CA GLN A 82 -10.33 -4.00 11.22
C GLN A 82 -10.20 -5.13 12.24
N THR A 83 -11.30 -5.49 12.92
CA THR A 83 -11.32 -6.71 13.74
C THR A 83 -11.81 -7.87 12.88
N PRO A 84 -11.25 -9.09 13.02
CA PRO A 84 -11.73 -10.27 12.29
C PRO A 84 -13.22 -10.58 12.53
N GLU A 85 -13.75 -10.18 13.69
CA GLU A 85 -15.14 -10.40 14.09
C GLU A 85 -16.13 -9.47 13.38
N GLN A 86 -15.66 -8.36 12.80
CA GLN A 86 -16.50 -7.38 12.09
C GLN A 86 -15.86 -6.95 10.76
N PRO A 87 -15.78 -7.87 9.76
CA PRO A 87 -15.24 -7.55 8.45
C PRO A 87 -16.00 -6.39 7.79
N GLY A 88 -15.26 -5.46 7.20
CA GLY A 88 -15.79 -4.25 6.56
C GLY A 88 -16.06 -3.07 7.50
N ILE A 89 -15.90 -3.25 8.81
CA ILE A 89 -15.98 -2.15 9.78
C ILE A 89 -14.57 -1.70 10.12
N VAL A 90 -14.24 -0.48 9.69
CA VAL A 90 -12.94 0.15 9.99
C VAL A 90 -12.77 0.32 11.49
N GLN A 91 -11.70 -0.27 12.04
CA GLN A 91 -11.32 -0.13 13.43
C GLN A 91 -9.84 0.28 13.55
N PRO A 92 -9.55 1.60 13.54
CA PRO A 92 -8.17 2.11 13.46
C PRO A 92 -7.33 1.76 14.70
N ASN A 93 -7.98 1.57 15.86
CA ASN A 93 -7.30 1.19 17.10
C ASN A 93 -6.91 -0.30 17.17
N TYR A 94 -7.39 -1.14 16.24
CA TYR A 94 -7.04 -2.55 16.22
C TYR A 94 -5.71 -2.76 15.50
N GLN A 95 -4.73 -3.34 16.20
CA GLN A 95 -3.34 -3.37 15.73
C GLN A 95 -2.96 -4.65 14.96
N HIS A 96 -3.84 -5.66 14.95
CA HIS A 96 -3.46 -7.04 14.62
C HIS A 96 -4.07 -7.59 13.34
N HIS A 97 -4.80 -6.79 12.57
CA HIS A 97 -5.44 -7.29 11.36
C HIS A 97 -5.72 -6.19 10.35
N ILE A 98 -5.23 -6.40 9.12
CA ILE A 98 -5.52 -5.60 7.93
C ILE A 98 -5.82 -6.58 6.78
N PRO A 99 -7.07 -6.81 6.39
CA PRO A 99 -7.42 -7.69 5.27
C PRO A 99 -6.99 -7.10 3.92
N GLY A 100 -6.84 -7.96 2.90
CA GLY A 100 -6.51 -7.56 1.52
C GLY A 100 -5.02 -7.36 1.23
N LEU A 101 -4.13 -7.71 2.15
CA LEU A 101 -2.67 -7.57 1.97
C LEU A 101 -2.12 -8.44 0.82
N GLU A 102 -2.85 -9.47 0.39
CA GLU A 102 -2.52 -10.25 -0.81
C GLU A 102 -2.46 -9.40 -2.08
N ALA A 103 -3.14 -8.24 -2.12
CA ALA A 103 -3.07 -7.29 -3.22
C ALA A 103 -1.65 -6.73 -3.46
N LEU A 104 -0.76 -6.84 -2.47
CA LEU A 104 0.64 -6.43 -2.58
C LEU A 104 1.42 -7.23 -3.64
N GLN A 105 1.00 -8.46 -3.94
CA GLN A 105 1.67 -9.30 -4.94
C GLN A 105 1.73 -8.60 -6.31
N ASP A 106 0.64 -7.94 -6.68
CA ASP A 106 0.48 -7.26 -7.96
C ASP A 106 0.72 -5.74 -7.90
N ALA A 107 0.95 -5.17 -6.72
CA ALA A 107 1.12 -3.73 -6.56
C ALA A 107 2.41 -3.24 -7.23
N ASP A 108 2.36 -2.09 -7.88
CA ASP A 108 3.52 -1.36 -8.39
C ASP A 108 4.11 -0.41 -7.34
N LEU A 109 3.28 0.10 -6.43
CA LEU A 109 3.66 1.04 -5.37
C LEU A 109 2.84 0.76 -4.10
N VAL A 110 3.50 0.85 -2.95
CA VAL A 110 2.85 0.88 -1.64
C VAL A 110 2.94 2.26 -1.02
N ILE A 111 1.80 2.76 -0.53
CA ILE A 111 1.74 3.93 0.35
C ILE A 111 1.37 3.41 1.74
N LEU A 112 2.33 3.49 2.68
CA LEU A 112 2.18 3.01 4.03
C LEU A 112 1.89 4.18 4.97
N PHE A 113 0.74 4.12 5.64
CA PHE A 113 0.37 5.08 6.68
C PHE A 113 -0.19 4.32 7.89
N THR A 114 0.73 3.66 8.58
CA THR A 114 0.44 2.82 9.74
C THR A 114 1.28 3.24 10.94
N ARG A 115 0.82 2.84 12.12
CA ARG A 115 1.48 3.12 13.38
C ARG A 115 1.43 1.92 14.31
N PHE A 116 2.57 1.44 14.77
CA PHE A 116 2.68 0.40 15.79
C PHE A 116 1.76 -0.82 15.55
N ARG A 117 1.61 -1.26 14.30
CA ARG A 117 0.87 -2.49 14.00
C ARG A 117 1.68 -3.70 14.47
N ALA A 118 0.97 -4.75 14.86
CA ALA A 118 1.53 -6.03 15.28
C ALA A 118 0.77 -7.13 14.55
N LEU A 119 0.90 -7.14 13.22
CA LEU A 119 0.19 -8.05 12.34
C LEU A 119 0.72 -9.49 12.49
N PRO A 120 -0.13 -10.51 12.32
CA PRO A 120 0.32 -11.90 12.35
C PRO A 120 1.31 -12.21 11.22
N ASP A 121 2.11 -13.25 11.41
CA ASP A 121 3.15 -13.69 10.46
C ASP A 121 2.63 -13.80 9.02
N THR A 122 1.40 -14.32 8.85
CA THR A 122 0.78 -14.50 7.54
C THR A 122 0.53 -13.17 6.82
N GLN A 123 0.16 -12.12 7.54
CA GLN A 123 -0.04 -10.79 6.98
C GLN A 123 1.28 -10.06 6.74
N MET A 124 2.22 -10.17 7.69
CA MET A 124 3.56 -9.62 7.51
C MET A 124 4.30 -10.24 6.32
N ALA A 125 4.06 -11.52 6.01
CA ALA A 125 4.65 -12.17 4.86
C ALA A 125 4.34 -11.46 3.53
N HIS A 126 3.14 -10.92 3.34
CA HIS A 126 2.82 -10.17 2.12
C HIS A 126 3.64 -8.88 1.99
N ILE A 127 3.82 -8.15 3.09
CA ILE A 127 4.65 -6.93 3.12
C ILE A 127 6.12 -7.29 2.89
N HIS A 128 6.60 -8.35 3.54
CA HIS A 128 7.96 -8.85 3.36
C HIS A 128 8.25 -9.22 1.90
N GLN A 129 7.37 -9.99 1.26
CA GLN A 129 7.55 -10.36 -0.15
C GLN A 129 7.53 -9.14 -1.08
N TYR A 130 6.69 -8.14 -0.79
CA TYR A 130 6.67 -6.89 -1.54
C TYR A 130 8.02 -6.16 -1.51
N LEU A 131 8.62 -6.05 -0.31
CA LEU A 131 9.92 -5.39 -0.14
C LEU A 131 11.07 -6.19 -0.77
N LEU A 132 11.06 -7.52 -0.63
CA LEU A 132 12.06 -8.39 -1.27
C LEU A 132 12.03 -8.29 -2.80
N ALA A 133 10.87 -7.99 -3.38
CA ALA A 133 10.75 -7.73 -4.82
C ALA A 133 11.38 -6.40 -5.26
N GLY A 134 11.91 -5.59 -4.34
CA GLY A 134 12.57 -4.31 -4.64
C GLY A 134 11.62 -3.23 -5.14
N LYS A 135 10.32 -3.36 -4.84
CA LYS A 135 9.28 -2.43 -5.29
C LYS A 135 9.24 -1.17 -4.43
N PRO A 136 8.88 0.00 -5.01
CA PRO A 136 8.95 1.28 -4.32
C PRO A 136 7.91 1.40 -3.19
N ILE A 137 8.27 2.09 -2.11
CA ILE A 137 7.38 2.37 -0.98
C ILE A 137 7.44 3.85 -0.60
N ILE A 138 6.29 4.43 -0.26
CA ILE A 138 6.16 5.76 0.33
C ILE A 138 5.62 5.60 1.75
N GLY A 139 6.40 6.01 2.74
CA GLY A 139 5.95 6.13 4.13
C GLY A 139 5.36 7.51 4.41
N ILE A 140 4.18 7.56 5.01
CA ILE A 140 3.54 8.81 5.44
C ILE A 140 3.55 8.89 6.97
N ARG A 141 3.95 10.06 7.50
CA ARG A 141 3.94 10.38 8.94
C ARG A 141 4.62 9.30 9.81
N THR A 142 3.84 8.52 10.55
CA THR A 142 4.30 7.55 11.54
C THR A 142 4.82 6.25 10.94
N ALA A 143 4.86 6.12 9.62
CA ALA A 143 5.35 4.92 8.95
C ALA A 143 6.80 4.53 9.36
N THR A 144 7.60 5.48 9.84
CA THR A 144 8.91 5.24 10.47
C THR A 144 8.85 4.32 11.70
N HIS A 145 7.66 4.17 12.30
CA HIS A 145 7.36 3.24 13.37
C HIS A 145 6.07 2.47 13.06
N ALA A 146 5.95 2.03 11.80
CA ALA A 146 4.82 1.26 11.29
C ALA A 146 4.49 0.02 12.13
N PHE A 147 5.50 -0.63 12.73
CA PHE A 147 5.35 -1.88 13.45
C PHE A 147 5.94 -1.82 14.87
N HIS A 148 5.30 -2.54 15.79
CA HIS A 148 5.80 -2.77 17.14
C HIS A 148 5.25 -4.06 17.72
N PHE A 149 6.12 -5.06 17.85
CA PHE A 149 5.79 -6.38 18.36
C PHE A 149 6.22 -6.49 19.82
N LYS A 150 5.26 -6.77 20.71
CA LYS A 150 5.55 -7.15 22.10
C LYS A 150 5.84 -8.65 22.24
N ASP A 151 5.31 -9.44 21.32
CA ASP A 151 5.51 -10.88 21.24
C ASP A 151 6.76 -11.17 20.42
N SER A 152 7.79 -11.73 21.07
CA SER A 152 9.05 -12.10 20.43
C SER A 152 8.95 -13.39 19.60
N THR A 153 7.83 -14.11 19.66
CA THR A 153 7.63 -15.34 18.86
C THR A 153 7.18 -15.05 17.43
N ASN A 154 6.72 -13.83 17.15
CA ASN A 154 6.41 -13.39 15.80
C ASN A 154 7.68 -13.39 14.94
N GLN A 155 7.63 -14.01 13.77
CA GLN A 155 8.79 -14.14 12.88
C GLN A 155 9.36 -12.79 12.43
N TYR A 156 8.51 -11.76 12.42
CA TYR A 156 8.82 -10.39 12.04
C TYR A 156 9.00 -9.47 13.25
N ALA A 157 9.22 -10.00 14.47
CA ALA A 157 9.44 -9.18 15.66
C ALA A 157 10.60 -8.16 15.48
N HIS A 158 11.59 -8.50 14.67
CA HIS A 158 12.73 -7.64 14.31
C HIS A 158 12.35 -6.38 13.50
N TRP A 159 11.13 -6.31 12.95
CA TRP A 159 10.62 -5.13 12.26
C TRP A 159 10.16 -4.03 13.22
N GLY A 160 10.00 -4.35 14.51
CA GLY A 160 9.51 -3.41 15.51
C GLY A 160 10.42 -2.18 15.68
N ASN A 161 9.83 -1.01 15.87
CA ASN A 161 10.55 0.27 16.03
C ASN A 161 11.64 0.26 17.13
N TYR A 162 11.46 -0.58 18.15
CA TYR A 162 12.37 -0.69 19.31
C TYR A 162 13.24 -1.95 19.25
N TYR A 163 13.40 -2.56 18.07
CA TYR A 163 14.31 -3.68 17.91
C TYR A 163 15.76 -3.21 18.06
N GLU A 164 16.44 -3.74 19.06
CA GLU A 164 17.82 -3.40 19.41
C GLU A 164 18.62 -4.70 19.48
N LYS A 165 19.51 -4.90 18.52
CA LYS A 165 20.46 -6.00 18.47
C LYS A 165 21.71 -5.56 17.69
N GLU A 166 22.78 -5.33 18.43
CA GLU A 166 24.05 -4.91 17.86
C GLU A 166 24.56 -5.90 16.81
N GLY A 167 25.01 -5.38 15.67
CA GLY A 167 25.49 -6.18 14.54
C GLY A 167 24.40 -6.80 13.67
N ASP A 168 23.12 -6.62 14.00
CA ASP A 168 21.99 -7.03 13.16
C ASP A 168 21.61 -5.91 12.18
N GLU A 169 21.30 -6.26 10.93
CA GLU A 169 20.88 -5.29 9.91
C GLU A 169 19.53 -4.63 10.25
N TRP A 170 18.70 -5.33 11.02
CA TRP A 170 17.40 -4.83 11.45
C TRP A 170 17.46 -3.94 12.69
N GLN A 171 18.67 -3.61 13.18
CA GLN A 171 18.85 -2.64 14.25
C GLN A 171 18.05 -1.34 13.99
N GLY A 172 17.12 -1.02 14.89
CA GLY A 172 16.18 0.11 14.74
C GLY A 172 14.89 -0.20 13.95
N GLY A 173 14.70 -1.45 13.54
CA GLY A 173 13.49 -1.98 12.93
C GLY A 173 13.25 -1.55 11.50
N PHE A 174 12.01 -1.77 11.05
CA PHE A 174 11.55 -1.45 9.69
C PHE A 174 11.81 0.00 9.30
N GLY A 175 11.53 0.96 10.19
CA GLY A 175 11.75 2.37 9.90
C GLY A 175 13.20 2.67 9.54
N ARG A 176 14.14 2.20 10.37
CA ARG A 176 15.57 2.45 10.17
C ARG A 176 16.10 1.80 8.90
N LEU A 177 15.77 0.52 8.68
CA LEU A 177 16.32 -0.23 7.56
C LEU A 177 15.65 0.15 6.22
N VAL A 178 14.33 0.30 6.20
CA VAL A 178 13.55 0.46 4.95
C VAL A 178 13.32 1.93 4.60
N LEU A 179 12.98 2.76 5.60
CA LEU A 179 12.67 4.19 5.38
C LEU A 179 13.85 5.12 5.68
N GLY A 180 14.97 4.57 6.15
CA GLY A 180 16.17 5.29 6.51
C GLY A 180 16.18 5.86 7.94
N GLU A 181 15.04 5.84 8.65
CA GLU A 181 14.98 6.22 10.06
C GLU A 181 13.76 5.69 10.83
N ARG A 182 13.95 5.46 12.14
CA ARG A 182 12.92 5.08 13.11
C ARG A 182 12.38 6.26 13.94
N TRP A 183 11.31 6.04 14.69
CA TRP A 183 10.85 7.03 15.67
C TRP A 183 11.69 7.02 16.95
N HIS A 184 12.12 8.21 17.39
CA HIS A 184 12.86 8.42 18.64
C HIS A 184 12.02 9.15 19.69
N THR A 185 11.58 10.37 19.38
CA THR A 185 10.78 11.21 20.29
C THR A 185 10.10 12.34 19.52
N HIS A 186 9.23 13.09 20.20
CA HIS A 186 8.73 14.37 19.70
C HIS A 186 9.73 15.50 19.96
N HIS A 187 9.88 16.39 19.00
CA HIS A 187 10.63 17.63 19.16
C HIS A 187 9.67 18.79 19.36
N GLY A 188 9.93 19.58 20.41
CA GLY A 188 9.14 20.75 20.75
C GLY A 188 7.91 20.46 21.62
N HIS A 189 7.18 21.53 21.96
CA HIS A 189 5.98 21.48 22.79
C HIS A 189 4.74 21.23 21.91
N HIS A 190 4.11 20.08 22.13
CA HIS A 190 2.92 19.66 21.40
C HIS A 190 1.80 20.70 21.44
N LYS A 191 1.27 21.04 20.24
CA LYS A 191 0.21 22.04 20.02
C LYS A 191 0.55 23.49 20.41
N HIS A 192 1.81 23.78 20.76
CA HIS A 192 2.27 25.13 21.10
C HIS A 192 3.31 25.69 20.13
N GLN A 193 3.88 24.82 19.28
CA GLN A 193 4.90 25.19 18.31
C GLN A 193 4.50 24.70 16.91
N SER A 194 5.03 25.40 15.91
CA SER A 194 4.81 25.12 14.50
C SER A 194 6.13 24.79 13.80
N THR A 195 6.03 24.10 12.68
CA THR A 195 7.18 23.67 11.87
C THR A 195 7.14 24.34 10.52
N LYS A 196 8.29 24.83 10.06
CA LYS A 196 8.49 25.32 8.69
C LYS A 196 9.50 24.43 7.98
N GLY A 197 9.12 23.91 6.81
CA GLY A 197 9.99 23.12 5.96
C GLY A 197 11.00 24.00 5.24
N ILE A 198 12.28 23.70 5.42
CA ILE A 198 13.39 24.35 4.72
C ILE A 198 14.05 23.29 3.85
N ILE A 199 14.28 23.62 2.58
CA ILE A 199 14.94 22.71 1.64
C ILE A 199 16.43 22.66 1.98
N ALA A 200 16.97 21.44 2.12
CA ALA A 200 18.40 21.24 2.29
C ALA A 200 19.16 21.73 1.05
N PRO A 201 20.23 22.54 1.18
CA PRO A 201 20.94 23.11 0.03
C PRO A 201 21.40 22.07 -0.99
N GLU A 202 21.86 20.92 -0.53
CA GLU A 202 22.32 19.79 -1.35
C GLU A 202 21.21 19.09 -2.13
N ALA A 203 19.94 19.26 -1.70
CA ALA A 203 18.77 18.65 -2.33
C ALA A 203 17.98 19.62 -3.21
N ALA A 204 18.42 20.88 -3.37
CA ALA A 204 17.65 21.94 -4.02
C ALA A 204 17.20 21.62 -5.47
N GLN A 205 17.89 20.71 -6.16
CA GLN A 205 17.58 20.28 -7.52
C GLN A 205 16.80 18.95 -7.59
N HIS A 206 16.43 18.38 -6.44
CA HIS A 206 15.78 17.08 -6.41
C HIS A 206 14.37 17.13 -7.05
N PRO A 207 14.00 16.21 -7.96
CA PRO A 207 12.73 16.25 -8.68
C PRO A 207 11.47 16.30 -7.79
N ILE A 208 11.52 15.68 -6.60
CA ILE A 208 10.42 15.72 -5.60
C ILE A 208 10.10 17.16 -5.15
N LEU A 209 11.06 18.08 -5.21
CA LEU A 209 10.89 19.47 -4.80
C LEU A 209 10.40 20.37 -5.95
N SER A 210 10.12 19.81 -7.12
CA SER A 210 9.61 20.58 -8.26
C SER A 210 8.32 21.31 -7.89
N GLY A 211 8.34 22.64 -8.03
CA GLY A 211 7.19 23.50 -7.67
C GLY A 211 7.06 23.81 -6.17
N ILE A 212 8.03 23.42 -5.34
CA ILE A 212 8.04 23.70 -3.89
C ILE A 212 9.21 24.64 -3.58
N SER A 213 8.92 25.79 -2.97
CA SER A 213 9.92 26.73 -2.49
C SER A 213 10.23 26.51 -1.01
N THR A 214 11.41 26.97 -0.59
CA THR A 214 11.79 26.98 0.83
C THR A 214 10.77 27.77 1.64
N GLY A 215 10.15 27.11 2.62
CA GLY A 215 9.17 27.71 3.49
C GLY A 215 7.71 27.58 3.04
N ASP A 216 7.44 26.99 1.88
CA ASP A 216 6.07 26.75 1.40
C ASP A 216 5.35 25.71 2.26
N ILE A 217 6.10 24.77 2.85
CA ILE A 217 5.57 23.76 3.74
C ILE A 217 5.60 24.31 5.16
N TRP A 218 4.42 24.46 5.78
CA TRP A 218 4.29 24.83 7.17
C TRP A 218 3.21 23.97 7.86
N GLY A 219 3.49 23.55 9.09
CA GLY A 219 2.56 22.77 9.91
C GLY A 219 2.37 23.44 11.27
N ALA A 220 1.13 23.60 11.70
CA ALA A 220 0.78 24.24 12.99
C ALA A 220 1.06 23.36 14.23
N THR A 221 1.63 22.16 14.07
CA THR A 221 1.77 21.15 15.12
C THR A 221 3.19 20.58 15.19
N THR A 222 3.46 19.75 16.21
CA THR A 222 4.78 19.22 16.58
C THR A 222 5.59 18.56 15.47
N CYS A 223 6.91 18.62 15.66
CA CYS A 223 7.88 17.81 14.95
C CYS A 223 8.04 16.42 15.59
N MET A 224 8.34 15.42 14.78
CA MET A 224 9.04 14.21 15.23
C MET A 224 10.54 14.41 15.04
N ALA A 225 11.36 13.91 15.98
CA ALA A 225 12.80 13.90 15.84
C ALA A 225 13.25 12.66 15.06
N PHE A 226 14.08 12.88 14.06
CA PHE A 226 14.69 11.86 13.21
C PHE A 226 16.20 12.14 13.15
N ASP A 227 17.05 11.14 13.40
CA ASP A 227 18.50 11.19 13.16
C ASP A 227 18.77 10.69 11.73
N TYR A 228 18.54 11.58 10.77
CA TYR A 228 18.91 11.35 9.38
C TYR A 228 20.42 11.27 9.26
N ARG A 229 20.95 10.04 9.24
CA ARG A 229 22.23 9.79 8.58
C ARG A 229 21.92 9.58 7.11
N CYS A 230 22.15 10.61 6.28
CA CYS A 230 22.07 10.47 4.83
C CYS A 230 22.87 9.22 4.42
N CYS A 231 22.19 8.25 3.83
CA CYS A 231 22.82 7.05 3.30
C CYS A 231 23.76 7.50 2.17
N PRO A 232 25.09 7.30 2.27
CA PRO A 232 26.04 7.80 1.27
C PRO A 232 25.84 7.20 -0.13
N THR A 233 25.06 6.13 -0.25
CA THR A 233 24.89 5.33 -1.47
C THR A 233 23.56 5.56 -2.19
N CYS A 234 22.65 6.39 -1.66
CA CYS A 234 21.43 6.75 -2.37
C CYS A 234 21.75 7.85 -3.40
N SER A 235 22.11 7.44 -4.62
CA SER A 235 22.08 8.34 -5.78
C SER A 235 20.63 8.64 -6.17
N PRO A 236 20.32 9.90 -6.54
CA PRO A 236 19.00 10.28 -7.06
C PRO A 236 18.66 9.60 -8.39
#